data_AF-I4Z6D4-F1
#
_entry.id   AF-I4Z6D4-F1
#
_cell.length_a   1.000
_cell.length_b   1.000
_cell.length_c   1.000
_cell.angle_alpha   90.00
_cell.angle_beta   90.00
_cell.angle_gamma   90.00
#
_symmetry.space_group_name_H-M   'P 1'
#
loop_
_entity.id
_entity.type
_entity.pdbx_description
1 polymer ?
#
loop_
_entity_poly.entity_id
_entity_poly.type
_entity_poly.pdbx_seq_one_letter_code
_entity_poly.pdbx_strand_id
1 'polypeptide(L)'
;MGDSIHNFCDGILIAAAFLTDVQLGWITAIAAIAHEIPQEVGDTIVLLNAGFSRTRALLYNALSGVAAVVGGVLGYYVIGPFQDLLPYFWWRRRVVSFTSPWLT
;
A
#
# COMPACT_ATOMS: atom_id res chain seq x y z
N MET A 1 -13.79 -6.87 -8.81
CA MET A 1 -12.56 -6.84 -9.63
C MET A 1 -11.74 -5.60 -9.31
N GLY A 2 -12.31 -4.40 -9.43
CA GLY A 2 -11.63 -3.15 -9.02
C GLY A 2 -11.19 -3.18 -7.56
N ASP A 3 -12.09 -3.57 -6.66
CA ASP A 3 -11.83 -3.65 -5.21
C ASP A 3 -10.64 -4.55 -4.84
N SER A 4 -10.55 -5.75 -5.41
CA SER A 4 -9.40 -6.64 -5.18
C SER A 4 -8.06 -6.06 -5.66
N ILE A 5 -8.05 -5.27 -6.74
CA ILE A 5 -6.84 -4.57 -7.21
C ILE A 5 -6.49 -3.41 -6.29
N HIS A 6 -7.50 -2.69 -5.79
CA HIS A 6 -7.32 -1.61 -4.82
C HIS A 6 -6.67 -2.13 -3.54
N ASN A 7 -7.27 -3.17 -2.95
CA ASN A 7 -6.79 -3.82 -1.73
C ASN A 7 -5.37 -4.32 -1.89
N PHE A 8 -5.06 -4.92 -3.04
CA PHE A 8 -3.69 -5.35 -3.37
C PHE A 8 -2.68 -4.20 -3.38
N CYS A 9 -3.00 -3.08 -4.04
CA CYS A 9 -2.14 -1.90 -4.07
C CYS A 9 -1.95 -1.30 -2.67
N ASP A 10 -3.02 -1.22 -1.88
CA ASP A 10 -2.97 -0.73 -0.50
C ASP A 10 -2.07 -1.59 0.37
N GLY A 11 -2.15 -2.91 0.21
CA GLY A 11 -1.21 -3.85 0.84
C GLY A 11 0.25 -3.54 0.52
N ILE A 12 0.58 -3.34 -0.76
CA ILE A 12 1.94 -2.99 -1.18
C ILE A 12 2.40 -1.67 -0.55
N LEU A 13 1.53 -0.65 -0.54
CA LEU A 13 1.84 0.68 -0.01
C LEU A 13 2.07 0.64 1.51
N ILE A 14 1.26 -0.12 2.25
CA ILE A 14 1.45 -0.32 3.69
C ILE A 14 2.80 -1.01 3.94
N ALA A 15 3.15 -2.05 3.18
CA ALA A 15 4.44 -2.72 3.32
C ALA A 15 5.62 -1.79 3.00
N ALA A 16 5.51 -0.98 1.94
CA ALA A 16 6.51 0.02 1.57
C ALA A 16 6.70 1.09 2.66
N ALA A 17 5.60 1.52 3.29
CA ALA A 17 5.62 2.48 4.38
C ALA A 17 6.33 1.90 5.61
N PHE A 18 6.01 0.68 6.04
CA PHE A 18 6.69 0.00 7.16
C PHE A 18 8.16 -0.28 6.91
N LEU A 19 8.55 -0.56 5.67
CA LEU A 19 9.94 -0.69 5.28
C LEU A 19 10.69 0.66 5.33
N THR A 20 9.99 1.77 5.13
CA THR A 20 10.59 3.12 5.15
C THR A 20 10.75 3.63 6.57
N ASP A 21 9.68 3.56 7.37
CA ASP A 21 9.66 3.99 8.76
C ASP A 21 8.45 3.38 9.49
N VAL A 22 8.62 3.01 10.76
CA VAL A 22 7.55 2.36 11.53
C VAL A 22 6.39 3.31 11.81
N GLN A 23 6.65 4.59 12.10
CA GLN A 23 5.60 5.57 12.33
C GLN A 23 4.82 5.85 11.04
N LEU A 24 5.51 5.96 9.89
CA LEU A 24 4.88 6.08 8.58
C LEU A 24 4.01 4.86 8.27
N GLY A 25 4.51 3.65 8.51
CA GLY A 25 3.76 2.40 8.34
C GLY A 25 2.42 2.41 9.08
N TRP A 26 2.41 2.81 10.36
CA TRP A 26 1.18 2.93 11.14
C TRP A 26 0.22 4.01 10.61
N ILE A 27 0.75 5.18 10.22
CA ILE A 27 -0.08 6.25 9.63
C ILE A 27 -0.74 5.75 8.35
N THR A 28 0.01 5.11 7.46
CA THR A 28 -0.50 4.56 6.20
C THR A 28 -1.53 3.46 6.43
N ALA A 29 -1.28 2.54 7.36
CA ALA A 29 -2.23 1.46 7.68
C ALA A 29 -3.56 2.00 8.24
N ILE A 30 -3.50 2.97 9.15
CA ILE A 30 -4.72 3.59 9.71
C ILE A 30 -5.47 4.38 8.63
N ALA A 31 -4.75 5.12 7.78
CA ALA A 31 -5.36 5.86 6.68
C ALA A 31 -6.07 4.93 5.70
N ALA A 32 -5.44 3.81 5.33
CA ALA A 32 -6.04 2.80 4.47
C ALA A 32 -7.31 2.22 5.10
N ILE A 33 -7.24 1.75 6.35
CA ILE A 33 -8.43 1.25 7.08
C ILE A 33 -9.57 2.28 7.08
N ALA A 34 -9.23 3.56 7.27
CA ALA A 34 -10.23 4.63 7.34
C ALA A 34 -10.99 4.84 6.02
N HIS A 35 -10.35 4.66 4.86
CA HIS A 35 -11.03 4.79 3.56
C HIS A 35 -11.61 3.47 3.03
N GLU A 36 -11.09 2.33 3.49
CA GLU A 36 -11.59 0.99 3.12
C GLU A 36 -12.96 0.70 3.74
N ILE A 37 -13.20 1.11 4.99
CA ILE A 37 -14.51 0.92 5.64
C ILE A 37 -15.66 1.52 4.81
N PRO A 38 -15.61 2.80 4.38
CA PRO A 38 -16.61 3.37 3.46
C PRO A 38 -16.75 2.62 2.14
N GLN A 39 -15.63 2.21 1.53
CA GLN A 39 -15.61 1.52 0.24
C GLN A 39 -16.29 0.16 0.33
N GLU A 40 -15.90 -0.65 1.31
CA GLU A 40 -16.46 -1.97 1.59
C GLU A 40 -17.97 -1.93 1.91
N VAL A 41 -18.42 -0.90 2.63
CA VAL A 41 -19.85 -0.68 2.91
C VAL A 41 -20.59 -0.34 1.62
N GLY A 42 -20.02 0.51 0.77
CA GLY A 42 -20.58 0.85 -0.55
C GLY A 42 -20.73 -0.39 -1.45
N ASP A 43 -19.68 -1.19 -1.56
CA ASP A 43 -19.64 -2.41 -2.37
C ASP A 43 -20.65 -3.45 -1.86
N THR A 44 -20.75 -3.62 -0.54
CA THR A 44 -21.76 -4.49 0.07
C THR A 44 -23.18 -4.02 -0.27
N ILE A 45 -23.46 -2.71 -0.21
CA ILE A 45 -24.78 -2.16 -0.56
C ILE A 45 -25.10 -2.40 -2.05
N VAL A 46 -24.13 -2.23 -2.94
CA VAL A 46 -24.30 -2.51 -4.37
C VAL A 46 -24.63 -3.99 -4.62
N LEU A 47 -23.91 -4.91 -3.98
CA LEU A 47 -24.16 -6.36 -4.10
C LEU A 47 -25.53 -6.76 -3.56
N LEU A 48 -25.95 -6.19 -2.43
CA LEU A 48 -27.28 -6.41 -1.87
C LEU A 48 -28.38 -5.93 -2.82
N ASN A 49 -28.21 -4.76 -3.43
CA ASN A 49 -29.14 -4.22 -4.42
C ASN A 49 -29.16 -5.05 -5.72
N ALA A 50 -28.05 -5.69 -6.07
CA ALA A 50 -27.96 -6.64 -7.18
C ALA A 50 -28.62 -8.00 -6.88
N GLY A 51 -29.26 -8.18 -5.71
CA GLY A 51 -29.98 -9.39 -5.34
C GLY A 51 -29.12 -10.47 -4.67
N PHE A 52 -27.88 -10.16 -4.29
CA PHE A 52 -27.07 -11.09 -3.52
C PHE A 52 -27.53 -11.15 -2.06
N SER A 53 -27.47 -12.34 -1.45
CA SER A 53 -27.67 -12.50 -0.01
C SER A 53 -26.53 -11.83 0.78
N ARG A 54 -26.83 -11.29 1.98
CA ARG A 54 -25.84 -10.68 2.89
C ARG A 54 -24.56 -11.50 3.07
N THR A 55 -24.68 -12.81 3.26
CA THR A 55 -23.53 -13.70 3.43
C THR A 55 -22.62 -13.73 2.21
N ARG A 56 -23.19 -13.72 1.00
CA ARG A 56 -22.40 -13.69 -0.24
C ARG A 56 -21.71 -12.34 -0.42
N ALA A 57 -22.39 -11.24 -0.15
CA ALA A 57 -21.80 -9.90 -0.25
C ALA A 57 -20.59 -9.76 0.70
N LEU A 58 -20.74 -10.20 1.96
CA LEU A 58 -19.64 -10.22 2.93
C LEU A 58 -18.50 -11.16 2.51
N LEU A 59 -18.81 -12.30 1.89
CA LEU A 59 -17.80 -13.23 1.39
C LEU A 59 -16.96 -12.59 0.26
N TYR A 60 -17.59 -11.84 -0.64
CA TYR A 60 -16.88 -11.12 -1.71
C TYR A 60 -15.95 -10.04 -1.16
N ASN A 61 -16.38 -9.27 -0.14
CA ASN A 61 -15.50 -8.35 0.59
C ASN A 61 -14.33 -9.08 1.26
N ALA A 62 -14.61 -10.16 2.00
CA ALA A 62 -13.56 -10.90 2.67
C ALA A 62 -12.51 -11.45 1.69
N LEU A 63 -12.95 -11.89 0.50
CA LEU A 63 -12.07 -12.33 -0.58
C LEU A 63 -11.24 -11.18 -1.17
N SER A 64 -11.76 -9.95 -1.26
CA SER A 64 -10.96 -8.81 -1.69
C SER A 64 -9.93 -8.39 -0.63
N GLY A 65 -10.27 -8.48 0.66
CA GLY A 65 -9.33 -8.24 1.77
C GLY A 65 -8.11 -9.17 1.75
N VAL A 66 -8.25 -10.41 1.27
CA VAL A 66 -7.11 -11.32 1.06
C VAL A 66 -6.11 -10.74 0.06
N ALA A 67 -6.57 -9.99 -0.94
CA ALA A 67 -5.68 -9.35 -1.91
C ALA A 67 -4.75 -8.32 -1.24
N ALA A 68 -5.20 -7.60 -0.22
CA ALA A 68 -4.34 -6.70 0.56
C ALA A 68 -3.24 -7.43 1.32
N VAL A 69 -3.55 -8.58 1.93
CA VAL A 69 -2.54 -9.40 2.60
C VAL A 69 -1.49 -9.89 1.60
N VAL A 70 -1.93 -10.39 0.43
CA VAL A 70 -1.04 -10.82 -0.64
C VAL A 70 -0.17 -9.66 -1.13
N GLY A 71 -0.77 -8.48 -1.35
CA GLY A 71 -0.06 -7.26 -1.74
C GLY A 71 1.00 -6.84 -0.72
N GLY A 72 0.67 -6.88 0.57
CA GLY A 72 1.63 -6.55 1.63
C GLY A 72 2.80 -7.52 1.73
N VAL A 73 2.53 -8.83 1.64
CA VAL A 73 3.57 -9.86 1.64
C VAL A 73 4.48 -9.71 0.42
N LEU A 74 3.91 -9.60 -0.78
CA LEU A 74 4.70 -9.42 -2.00
C LEU A 74 5.45 -8.09 -2.00
N GLY A 75 4.80 -7.01 -1.56
CA GLY A 75 5.42 -5.69 -1.42
C GLY A 75 6.63 -5.72 -0.50
N TYR A 76 6.53 -6.40 0.65
CA TYR A 76 7.66 -6.56 1.57
C TYR A 76 8.84 -7.29 0.92
N TYR A 77 8.61 -8.45 0.29
CA TYR A 77 9.67 -9.25 -0.33
C TYR A 77 10.25 -8.63 -1.60
N VAL A 78 9.46 -7.86 -2.35
CA VAL A 78 9.94 -7.17 -3.55
C VAL A 78 10.69 -5.91 -3.18
N ILE A 79 10.14 -5.06 -2.30
CA ILE A 79 10.69 -3.73 -1.99
C ILE A 79 11.90 -3.80 -1.05
N GLY A 80 11.91 -4.72 -0.08
CA GLY A 80 13.02 -4.87 0.87
C GLY A 80 14.40 -4.94 0.18
N PRO A 81 14.60 -5.84 -0.81
CA PRO A 81 15.84 -5.92 -1.57
C PRO A 81 16.22 -4.65 -2.35
N PHE A 82 15.25 -3.81 -2.74
CA PHE A 82 15.53 -2.55 -3.44
C PHE A 82 15.97 -1.43 -2.50
N GLN A 83 15.62 -1.47 -1.21
CA GLN A 83 16.10 -0.47 -0.24
C GLN A 83 17.62 -0.48 -0.08
N ASP A 84 18.24 -1.65 -0.20
CA ASP A 84 19.71 -1.81 -0.20
C ASP A 84 20.36 -1.37 -1.53
N LEU A 85 19.58 -1.27 -2.61
CA LEU A 85 20.05 -0.83 -3.93
C LEU A 85 19.93 0.69 -4.14
N LEU A 86 19.03 1.36 -3.41
CA LEU A 86 18.83 2.81 -3.46
C LEU A 86 20.07 3.64 -3.08
N PRO A 87 20.91 3.25 -2.09
CA PRO A 87 22.18 3.93 -1.83
C PRO A 87 23.08 3.95 -3.06
N TYR A 88 23.08 2.93 -3.90
CA TYR A 88 23.92 2.88 -5.10
C TYR A 88 23.45 3.89 -6.17
N PHE A 89 22.14 4.06 -6.32
CA PHE A 89 21.57 4.99 -7.29
C PHE A 89 21.68 6.46 -6.82
N TRP A 90 21.58 6.72 -5.52
CA TRP A 90 21.69 8.07 -4.94
C TRP A 90 23.15 8.50 -4.72
N TRP A 91 24.07 7.56 -4.44
CA TRP A 91 25.50 7.84 -4.29
C TRP A 91 26.11 8.37 -5.59
N ARG A 92 25.68 7.86 -6.76
CA ARG A 92 26.15 8.35 -8.06
C ARG A 92 25.72 9.79 -8.39
N ARG A 93 24.85 10.41 -7.57
CA ARG A 93 24.45 11.83 -7.70
C ARG A 93 25.06 12.78 -6.66
N ARG A 94 25.82 12.29 -5.66
CA ARG A 94 26.48 13.15 -4.66
C ARG A 94 27.98 13.37 -4.83
N VAL A 95 28.57 12.88 -5.93
CA VAL A 95 30.01 13.09 -6.20
C VAL A 95 30.25 14.32 -7.11
N VAL A 96 29.22 15.01 -7.60
CA VAL A 96 29.37 16.20 -8.48
C VAL A 96 28.57 17.43 -7.99
N SER A 97 28.50 17.67 -6.68
CA SER A 97 28.01 18.96 -6.17
C SER A 97 28.70 19.47 -4.91
N PHE A 98 29.88 18.94 -4.58
CA PHE A 98 30.81 19.60 -3.67
C PHE A 98 31.77 20.46 -4.51
N THR A 99 31.36 21.69 -4.83
CA THR A 99 32.19 22.90 -5.02
C THR A 99 31.30 24.02 -5.57
N SER A 100 30.73 24.87 -4.70
CA SER A 100 30.34 26.23 -5.07
C SER A 100 30.81 27.19 -3.97
N PRO A 101 31.74 28.12 -4.25
CA PRO A 101 32.53 28.85 -3.26
C PRO A 101 31.87 30.19 -2.90
N TRP A 102 30.79 30.17 -2.13
CA TRP A 102 30.05 31.40 -1.77
C TRP A 102 29.95 31.62 -0.26
N LEU A 103 31.05 31.41 0.47
CA LEU A 103 31.24 31.87 1.85
C LEU A 103 32.59 32.59 1.98
N THR A 104 32.66 33.78 1.38
CA THR A 104 33.54 34.91 1.71
C THR A 104 32.76 36.18 1.46
#